data_AF-A0A8T3Q0L0-F1
#
_entry.id   AF-A0A8T3Q0L0-F1
#
_cell.length_a   1.000
_cell.length_b   1.000
_cell.length_c   1.000
_cell.angle_alpha   90.00
_cell.angle_beta   90.00
_cell.angle_gamma   90.00
#
_symmetry.space_group_name_H-M   'P 1'
#
loop_
_entity.id
_entity.type
_entity.pdbx_description
1 polymer ?
#
loop_
_entity_poly.entity_id
_entity_poly.type
_entity_poly.pdbx_seq_one_letter_code
_entity_poly.pdbx_strand_id
1 'polypeptide(L)'
;MRARHRLATIALALTTIVSAGCTSGVGSGDGDKAGGIGEPVVLRMANASGQLDLHPSVAYFVDRVEEHSGGDLRIEAVNEWGDFAPDAEQQVVRGVSSGEVDLGWAGTRVFDTLGVESFQALTAPMLVDSYALQGAVIESGITERMMEELDDLGVVGLGVLPDGLRKPIGVIGPIVGPEDWQGITFAALMSDGQAEAIRALGATPIALTGTPRDEAADERTIQGLELGLLLYPPTLPHLAPYVTSNVNLWPLMDVLLANPDALADLTAEQRGWLEEAAREAAARSATFADSDAELIDESCAAGARFAEASDADLAALEAAFAPVSARLREDPETNAFLEQIDALKRSTPAESAPAIPAGCAGETAEQTPVGTATVPAYLNGTYRYGITLDEAREADMVDPEDEYPNVVTVTLSDGELDGGCFGAAGGRYEVFGDRLVFHSNEYDSDLTVSFTRDHDGSLHLTPILPMDRGDAFVCFSQVWTKID
;
A
#
# COMPACT_ATOMS: atom_id res chain seq x y z
N MET A 1 9.67 32.89 64.82
CA MET A 1 9.29 33.79 63.70
C MET A 1 7.90 33.34 63.25
N ARG A 2 6.78 33.97 63.68
CA ARG A 2 6.05 35.13 63.08
C ARG A 2 5.86 34.96 61.56
N ALA A 3 4.69 34.96 60.92
CA ALA A 3 3.32 35.48 61.19
C ALA A 3 2.30 34.67 60.35
N ARG A 4 1.07 34.30 60.76
CA ARG A 4 -0.19 35.03 61.09
C ARG A 4 -1.02 35.60 59.90
N HIS A 5 -2.18 34.97 59.67
CA HIS A 5 -3.50 35.45 59.18
C HIS A 5 -3.63 35.93 57.70
N ARG A 6 -4.71 35.69 56.94
CA ARG A 6 -6.15 35.89 57.20
C ARG A 6 -7.08 35.09 56.26
N LEU A 7 -8.31 34.86 56.74
CA LEU A 7 -9.50 34.39 56.01
C LEU A 7 -9.93 35.37 54.90
N ALA A 8 -10.60 34.84 53.86
CA ALA A 8 -11.77 35.47 53.24
C ALA A 8 -12.67 34.41 52.55
N THR A 9 -13.85 34.20 53.12
CA THR A 9 -15.04 33.55 52.54
C THR A 9 -15.74 34.53 51.57
N ILE A 10 -16.54 34.02 50.61
CA ILE A 10 -17.80 34.58 50.00
C ILE A 10 -17.94 33.93 48.61
N ALA A 11 -18.79 32.92 48.38
CA ALA A 11 -20.26 32.85 48.31
C ALA A 11 -20.76 32.82 46.86
N LEU A 12 -21.46 31.71 46.58
CA LEU A 12 -22.16 31.29 45.38
C LEU A 12 -23.31 32.25 45.01
N ALA A 13 -23.46 32.60 43.73
CA ALA A 13 -24.67 33.26 43.21
C ALA A 13 -25.17 32.53 41.96
N LEU A 14 -26.22 31.72 42.15
CA LEU A 14 -27.14 31.29 41.11
C LEU A 14 -28.01 32.49 40.70
N THR A 15 -28.20 32.70 39.40
CA THR A 15 -29.20 33.65 38.89
C THR A 15 -30.09 32.94 37.87
N THR A 16 -31.28 32.53 38.31
CA THR A 16 -32.43 32.14 37.49
C THR A 16 -33.27 33.38 37.16
N ILE A 17 -33.58 33.64 35.89
CA ILE A 17 -34.62 34.61 35.49
C ILE A 17 -35.57 33.98 34.45
N VAL A 18 -36.71 33.54 34.98
CA VAL A 18 -38.12 33.71 34.55
C VAL A 18 -38.43 33.92 33.06
N SER A 19 -39.19 32.96 32.54
CA SER A 19 -40.05 32.98 31.36
C SER A 19 -41.20 33.99 31.44
N ALA A 20 -41.44 34.73 30.36
CA ALA A 20 -42.71 35.42 30.09
C ALA A 20 -43.23 35.01 28.70
N GLY A 21 -44.44 34.47 28.66
CA GLY A 21 -45.20 34.16 27.45
C GLY A 21 -46.46 35.03 27.31
N CYS A 22 -47.11 34.86 26.15
CA CYS A 22 -48.34 35.50 25.62
C CYS A 22 -48.10 36.87 24.95
N THR A 23 -48.61 37.21 23.76
CA THR A 23 -49.80 36.79 23.00
C THR A 23 -49.69 37.27 21.53
N SER A 24 -50.38 36.58 20.63
CA SER A 24 -50.57 36.85 19.19
C SER A 24 -51.19 38.21 18.84
N GLY A 25 -50.72 38.82 17.74
CA GLY A 25 -51.34 39.95 17.05
C GLY A 25 -50.73 40.17 15.66
N VAL A 26 -51.52 39.91 14.63
CA VAL A 26 -51.19 40.05 13.20
C VAL A 26 -50.92 41.52 12.84
N GLY A 27 -49.81 41.76 12.12
CA GLY A 27 -49.50 43.04 11.49
C GLY A 27 -48.51 42.82 10.36
N SER A 28 -48.99 42.91 9.12
CA SER A 28 -48.23 42.78 7.88
C SER A 28 -47.00 43.70 7.89
N GLY A 29 -45.83 43.09 7.96
CA GLY A 29 -44.56 43.71 7.64
C GLY A 29 -44.01 43.05 6.39
N ASP A 30 -43.96 43.81 5.31
CA ASP A 30 -43.13 43.55 4.14
C ASP A 30 -41.69 43.40 4.66
N GLY A 31 -41.29 42.14 4.85
CA GLY A 31 -40.00 41.77 5.39
C GLY A 31 -39.07 41.55 4.21
N ASP A 32 -38.19 42.51 3.97
CA ASP A 32 -36.98 42.34 3.16
C ASP A 32 -36.37 40.97 3.47
N LYS A 33 -36.46 40.07 2.48
CA LYS A 33 -35.70 38.81 2.43
C LYS A 33 -34.26 39.16 2.07
N ALA A 34 -33.59 39.91 2.92
CA ALA A 34 -32.13 39.98 2.89
C ALA A 34 -31.64 38.63 3.44
N GLY A 35 -31.04 37.83 2.56
CA GLY A 35 -30.50 36.51 2.86
C GLY A 35 -29.55 36.57 4.04
N GLY A 36 -30.00 36.05 5.18
CA GLY A 36 -29.06 35.50 6.15
C GLY A 36 -28.58 34.19 5.57
N ILE A 37 -27.27 34.10 5.34
CA ILE A 37 -26.61 32.84 5.02
C ILE A 37 -26.95 31.88 6.18
N GLY A 38 -27.55 30.73 5.87
CA GLY A 38 -27.77 29.69 6.88
C GLY A 38 -26.44 29.24 7.49
N GLU A 39 -26.50 28.46 8.56
CA GLU A 39 -25.28 27.78 9.01
C GLU A 39 -24.77 26.88 7.87
N PRO A 40 -23.47 26.94 7.52
CA PRO A 40 -22.92 26.16 6.41
C PRO A 40 -23.23 24.67 6.55
N VAL A 41 -23.56 24.01 5.43
CA VAL A 41 -23.61 22.55 5.40
C VAL A 41 -22.19 22.02 5.37
N VAL A 42 -21.87 21.12 6.30
CA VAL A 42 -20.55 20.48 6.40
C VAL A 42 -20.71 19.00 6.11
N LEU A 43 -20.06 18.51 5.06
CA LEU A 43 -19.97 17.10 4.73
C LEU A 43 -18.64 16.55 5.26
N ARG A 44 -18.70 15.41 5.95
CA ARG A 44 -17.49 14.71 6.42
C ARG A 44 -17.01 13.79 5.30
N MET A 45 -15.70 13.78 5.03
CA MET A 45 -15.09 12.97 3.97
C MET A 45 -14.01 12.04 4.52
N ALA A 46 -14.28 10.73 4.52
CA ALA A 46 -13.35 9.73 5.04
C ALA A 46 -12.25 9.35 4.04
N ASN A 47 -11.05 9.04 4.56
CA ASN A 47 -9.97 8.43 3.80
C ASN A 47 -9.10 7.52 4.64
N ALA A 48 -8.59 6.48 3.98
CA ALA A 48 -7.69 5.49 4.57
C ALA A 48 -6.25 6.02 4.70
N SER A 49 -5.85 6.93 3.81
CA SER A 49 -4.58 7.62 3.90
C SER A 49 -4.60 8.67 5.03
N GLY A 50 -3.44 9.22 5.31
CA GLY A 50 -3.34 10.45 6.09
C GLY A 50 -3.18 11.64 5.14
N GLN A 51 -3.62 12.82 5.59
CA GLN A 51 -3.39 14.16 5.02
C GLN A 51 -3.70 14.36 3.51
N LEU A 52 -4.62 15.29 3.22
CA LEU A 52 -5.00 15.72 1.86
C LEU A 52 -3.83 16.24 1.01
N ASP A 53 -2.77 16.68 1.66
CA ASP A 53 -1.54 17.26 1.10
C ASP A 53 -0.87 16.32 0.08
N LEU A 54 -1.04 15.01 0.25
CA LEU A 54 -0.49 13.97 -0.62
C LEU A 54 -1.44 13.59 -1.77
N HIS A 55 -2.62 14.20 -1.83
CA HIS A 55 -3.66 13.94 -2.82
C HIS A 55 -4.14 15.28 -3.42
N PRO A 56 -3.32 15.95 -4.27
CA PRO A 56 -3.58 17.31 -4.75
C PRO A 56 -4.92 17.45 -5.49
N SER A 57 -5.34 16.41 -6.20
CA SER A 57 -6.64 16.34 -6.87
C SER A 57 -7.82 16.39 -5.88
N VAL A 58 -7.71 15.68 -4.75
CA VAL A 58 -8.74 15.65 -3.69
C VAL A 58 -8.73 16.97 -2.92
N ALA A 59 -7.55 17.51 -2.60
CA ALA A 59 -7.43 18.84 -1.99
C ALA A 59 -8.09 19.91 -2.88
N TYR A 60 -7.83 19.87 -4.19
CA TYR A 60 -8.46 20.77 -5.15
C TYR A 60 -9.99 20.60 -5.16
N PHE A 61 -10.52 19.38 -5.13
CA PHE A 61 -11.95 19.14 -5.01
C PHE A 61 -12.56 19.82 -3.77
N VAL A 62 -11.93 19.64 -2.59
CA VAL A 62 -12.37 20.26 -1.33
C VAL A 62 -12.42 21.78 -1.44
N ASP A 63 -11.36 22.40 -1.95
CA ASP A 63 -11.26 23.85 -2.12
C ASP A 63 -12.33 24.38 -3.09
N ARG A 64 -12.56 23.67 -4.21
CA ARG A 64 -13.55 24.08 -5.21
C ARG A 64 -14.97 24.02 -4.70
N VAL A 65 -15.30 23.09 -3.80
CA VAL A 65 -16.62 23.04 -3.14
C VAL A 65 -16.87 24.28 -2.29
N GLU A 66 -15.89 24.71 -1.50
CA GLU A 66 -16.01 25.91 -0.68
C GLU A 66 -16.09 27.18 -1.56
N GLU A 67 -15.27 27.26 -2.61
CA GLU A 67 -15.28 28.41 -3.53
C GLU A 67 -16.58 28.56 -4.31
N HIS A 68 -17.09 27.46 -4.90
CA HIS A 68 -18.34 27.47 -5.67
C HIS A 68 -19.55 27.84 -4.82
N SER A 69 -19.53 27.40 -3.55
CA SER A 69 -20.61 27.66 -2.60
C SER A 69 -20.48 28.99 -1.85
N GLY A 70 -19.35 29.72 -2.01
CA GLY A 70 -19.07 30.90 -1.19
C GLY A 70 -18.98 30.61 0.31
N GLY A 71 -18.69 29.36 0.68
CA GLY A 71 -18.67 28.87 2.06
C GLY A 71 -19.97 28.27 2.58
N ASP A 72 -21.02 28.16 1.76
CA ASP A 72 -22.30 27.57 2.14
C ASP A 72 -22.27 26.03 2.21
N LEU A 73 -21.30 25.41 1.52
CA LEU A 73 -21.01 23.99 1.56
C LEU A 73 -19.51 23.81 1.81
N ARG A 74 -19.16 22.99 2.81
CA ARG A 74 -17.77 22.68 3.17
C ARG A 74 -17.56 21.19 3.30
N ILE A 75 -16.33 20.76 3.10
CA ILE A 75 -15.90 19.37 3.34
C ILE A 75 -14.90 19.36 4.49
N GLU A 76 -15.12 18.50 5.48
CA GLU A 76 -14.20 18.22 6.57
C GLU A 76 -13.61 16.82 6.40
N ALA A 77 -12.29 16.74 6.22
CA ALA A 77 -11.61 15.45 6.06
C ALA A 77 -11.53 14.68 7.40
N VAL A 78 -11.88 13.41 7.36
CA VAL A 78 -11.73 12.44 8.44
C VAL A 78 -10.65 11.44 8.00
N ASN A 79 -9.42 11.71 8.42
CA ASN A 79 -8.24 10.93 8.02
C ASN A 79 -8.09 9.66 8.86
N GLU A 80 -7.23 8.75 8.40
CA GLU A 80 -6.86 7.53 9.12
C GLU A 80 -8.05 6.58 9.36
N TRP A 81 -9.05 6.63 8.47
CA TRP A 81 -10.23 5.79 8.55
C TRP A 81 -9.85 4.31 8.41
N GLY A 82 -10.25 3.49 9.37
CA GLY A 82 -9.88 2.08 9.42
C GLY A 82 -8.47 1.81 9.99
N ASP A 83 -7.85 2.78 10.67
CA ASP A 83 -6.61 2.63 11.44
C ASP A 83 -5.44 2.03 10.64
N PHE A 84 -5.31 2.39 9.36
CA PHE A 84 -4.31 1.84 8.43
C PHE A 84 -4.35 0.31 8.29
N ALA A 85 -5.48 -0.33 8.62
CA ALA A 85 -5.68 -1.74 8.40
C ALA A 85 -5.53 -2.10 6.91
N PRO A 86 -5.13 -3.34 6.57
CA PRO A 86 -5.01 -3.76 5.17
C PRO A 86 -6.29 -3.58 4.35
N ASP A 87 -7.47 -3.55 5.01
CA ASP A 87 -8.77 -3.33 4.39
C ASP A 87 -9.35 -1.91 4.63
N ALA A 88 -8.52 -0.94 5.01
CA ALA A 88 -8.95 0.41 5.41
C ALA A 88 -9.75 1.15 4.32
N GLU A 89 -9.36 1.04 3.05
CA GLU A 89 -10.12 1.63 1.94
C GLU A 89 -11.47 0.96 1.75
N GLN A 90 -11.56 -0.36 1.92
CA GLN A 90 -12.85 -1.05 1.93
C GLN A 90 -13.70 -0.59 3.12
N GLN A 91 -13.09 -0.27 4.26
CA GLN A 91 -13.78 0.33 5.40
C GLN A 91 -14.29 1.75 5.09
N VAL A 92 -13.58 2.56 4.29
CA VAL A 92 -14.07 3.86 3.80
C VAL A 92 -15.33 3.66 2.97
N VAL A 93 -15.30 2.76 1.98
CA VAL A 93 -16.47 2.48 1.11
C VAL A 93 -17.68 2.05 1.96
N ARG A 94 -17.48 1.17 2.95
CA ARG A 94 -18.54 0.72 3.87
C ARG A 94 -19.05 1.86 4.78
N GLY A 95 -18.16 2.74 5.23
CA GLY A 95 -18.52 3.91 6.03
C GLY A 95 -19.44 4.86 5.26
N VAL A 96 -19.10 5.14 3.99
CA VAL A 96 -19.92 5.95 3.08
C VAL A 96 -21.25 5.25 2.79
N SER A 97 -21.21 3.96 2.43
CA SER A 97 -22.42 3.17 2.13
C SER A 97 -23.43 3.16 3.30
N SER A 98 -22.93 3.03 4.54
CA SER A 98 -23.79 2.99 5.73
C SER A 98 -24.26 4.37 6.23
N GLY A 99 -23.70 5.46 5.70
CA GLY A 99 -23.99 6.83 6.15
C GLY A 99 -23.31 7.22 7.46
N GLU A 100 -22.28 6.48 7.90
CA GLU A 100 -21.43 6.87 9.04
C GLU A 100 -20.60 8.12 8.74
N VAL A 101 -20.32 8.32 7.44
CA VAL A 101 -19.64 9.47 6.86
C VAL A 101 -20.32 9.82 5.53
N ASP A 102 -20.33 11.10 5.17
CA ASP A 102 -21.12 11.60 4.04
C ASP A 102 -20.43 11.32 2.70
N LEU A 103 -19.11 11.51 2.67
CA LEU A 103 -18.24 11.38 1.51
C LEU A 103 -17.05 10.49 1.83
N GLY A 104 -16.34 10.04 0.81
CA GLY A 104 -15.03 9.41 0.98
C GLY A 104 -14.27 9.31 -0.33
N TRP A 105 -13.03 8.87 -0.28
CA TRP A 105 -12.33 8.40 -1.47
C TRP A 105 -11.57 7.11 -1.21
N ALA A 106 -11.43 6.32 -2.26
CA ALA A 106 -10.69 5.07 -2.26
C ALA A 106 -10.09 4.81 -3.64
N GLY A 107 -8.97 4.10 -3.71
CA GLY A 107 -8.35 3.74 -4.97
C GLY A 107 -9.27 2.86 -5.82
N THR A 108 -9.41 3.17 -7.10
CA THR A 108 -10.14 2.36 -8.10
C THR A 108 -9.80 0.86 -8.05
N ARG A 109 -8.55 0.53 -7.68
CA ARG A 109 -8.09 -0.84 -7.52
C ARG A 109 -8.87 -1.65 -6.47
N VAL A 110 -9.39 -1.03 -5.40
CA VAL A 110 -9.97 -1.80 -4.28
C VAL A 110 -11.35 -2.37 -4.57
N PHE A 111 -11.97 -1.93 -5.65
CA PHE A 111 -13.34 -2.27 -5.98
C PHE A 111 -13.49 -3.72 -6.48
N ASP A 112 -12.43 -4.31 -7.03
CA ASP A 112 -12.44 -5.74 -7.40
C ASP A 112 -12.71 -6.64 -6.18
N THR A 113 -12.10 -6.33 -5.04
CA THR A 113 -12.31 -7.07 -3.78
C THR A 113 -13.68 -6.80 -3.14
N LEU A 114 -14.41 -5.80 -3.64
CA LEU A 114 -15.77 -5.47 -3.25
C LEU A 114 -16.82 -6.01 -4.24
N GLY A 115 -16.39 -6.69 -5.31
CA GLY A 115 -17.27 -7.28 -6.32
C GLY A 115 -17.67 -6.35 -7.46
N VAL A 116 -16.98 -5.21 -7.62
CA VAL A 116 -17.14 -4.29 -8.76
C VAL A 116 -15.90 -4.41 -9.64
N GLU A 117 -16.06 -5.01 -10.82
CA GLU A 117 -14.95 -5.36 -11.71
C GLU A 117 -14.68 -4.29 -12.78
N SER A 118 -15.61 -3.36 -13.02
CA SER A 118 -15.49 -2.33 -14.06
C SER A 118 -14.18 -1.53 -14.03
N PHE A 119 -13.63 -1.28 -12.85
CA PHE A 119 -12.38 -0.54 -12.66
C PHE A 119 -11.11 -1.35 -12.99
N GLN A 120 -11.19 -2.68 -13.12
CA GLN A 120 -10.02 -3.50 -13.45
C GLN A 120 -9.38 -3.12 -14.79
N ALA A 121 -10.16 -2.54 -15.72
CA ALA A 121 -9.63 -2.03 -16.97
C ALA A 121 -8.69 -0.82 -16.78
N LEU A 122 -8.89 0.01 -15.74
CA LEU A 122 -8.02 1.15 -15.44
C LEU A 122 -6.68 0.72 -14.86
N THR A 123 -6.67 -0.37 -14.10
CA THR A 123 -5.49 -0.90 -13.40
C THR A 123 -4.83 -2.05 -14.14
N ALA A 124 -5.28 -2.35 -15.37
CA ALA A 124 -4.67 -3.35 -16.23
C ALA A 124 -3.17 -3.04 -16.43
N PRO A 125 -2.29 -4.03 -16.21
CA PRO A 125 -0.85 -3.78 -16.14
C PRO A 125 -0.30 -3.25 -17.46
N MET A 126 0.48 -2.17 -17.38
CA MET A 126 1.09 -1.41 -18.47
C MET A 126 0.12 -0.91 -19.56
N LEU A 127 -1.19 -0.90 -19.31
CA LEU A 127 -2.16 -0.38 -20.27
C LEU A 127 -2.22 1.15 -20.21
N VAL A 128 -2.65 1.71 -19.07
CA VAL A 128 -2.66 3.15 -18.82
C VAL A 128 -1.31 3.55 -18.23
N ASP A 129 -0.39 3.98 -19.09
CA ASP A 129 1.04 4.08 -18.79
C ASP A 129 1.64 5.49 -18.99
N SER A 130 0.79 6.51 -19.18
CA SER A 130 1.22 7.90 -19.35
C SER A 130 0.17 8.87 -18.82
N TYR A 131 0.61 10.05 -18.38
CA TYR A 131 -0.28 11.09 -17.87
C TYR A 131 -1.21 11.60 -18.99
N ALA A 132 -0.69 11.70 -20.22
CA ALA A 132 -1.52 12.00 -21.38
C ALA A 132 -2.65 10.97 -21.61
N LEU A 133 -2.37 9.67 -21.41
CA LEU A 133 -3.40 8.63 -21.55
C LEU A 133 -4.37 8.65 -20.36
N GLN A 134 -3.91 8.90 -19.13
CA GLN A 134 -4.81 9.11 -17.99
C GLN A 134 -5.79 10.24 -18.27
N GLY A 135 -5.31 11.38 -18.78
CA GLY A 135 -6.17 12.49 -19.18
C GLY A 135 -7.19 12.10 -20.26
N ALA A 136 -6.73 11.42 -21.32
CA ALA A 136 -7.62 10.97 -22.40
C ALA A 136 -8.69 9.96 -21.92
N VAL A 137 -8.36 9.11 -20.95
CA VAL A 137 -9.31 8.19 -20.31
C VAL A 137 -10.40 8.97 -19.60
N ILE A 138 -10.04 9.93 -18.73
CA ILE A 138 -11.04 10.77 -18.04
C ILE A 138 -11.90 11.57 -19.02
N GLU A 139 -11.29 12.22 -20.02
CA GLU A 139 -12.02 13.02 -21.02
C GLU A 139 -12.98 12.20 -21.89
N SER A 140 -12.77 10.88 -22.01
CA SER A 140 -13.58 10.02 -22.85
C SER A 140 -14.97 9.71 -22.28
N GLY A 141 -15.21 9.94 -20.99
CA GLY A 141 -16.46 9.57 -20.32
C GLY A 141 -16.52 8.08 -19.92
N ILE A 142 -15.42 7.35 -20.03
CA ILE A 142 -15.38 5.90 -19.72
C ILE A 142 -15.58 5.63 -18.23
N THR A 143 -15.02 6.49 -17.38
CA THR A 143 -15.04 6.37 -15.92
C THR A 143 -16.41 6.61 -15.33
N GLU A 144 -17.23 7.44 -15.96
CA GLU A 144 -18.61 7.70 -15.59
C GLU A 144 -19.46 6.44 -15.72
N ARG A 145 -19.23 5.65 -16.78
CA ARG A 145 -19.90 4.36 -16.96
C ARG A 145 -19.40 3.32 -15.96
N MET A 146 -18.12 3.31 -15.63
CA MET A 146 -17.57 2.39 -14.61
C MET A 146 -18.16 2.68 -13.22
N MET A 147 -18.35 3.96 -12.88
CA MET A 147 -18.93 4.38 -11.61
C MET A 147 -20.41 4.01 -11.44
N GLU A 148 -21.15 3.68 -12.52
CA GLU A 148 -22.54 3.23 -12.41
C GLU A 148 -22.68 1.92 -11.61
N GLU A 149 -21.67 1.05 -11.63
CA GLU A 149 -21.66 -0.20 -10.84
C GLU A 149 -21.49 0.02 -9.33
N LEU A 150 -21.09 1.22 -8.91
CA LEU A 150 -20.98 1.56 -7.48
C LEU A 150 -22.32 1.58 -6.76
N ASP A 151 -23.42 1.72 -7.50
CA ASP A 151 -24.78 1.65 -6.97
C ASP A 151 -25.04 0.32 -6.24
N ASP A 152 -24.41 -0.78 -6.69
CA ASP A 152 -24.51 -2.11 -6.06
C ASP A 152 -23.85 -2.16 -4.67
N LEU A 153 -22.92 -1.24 -4.40
CA LEU A 153 -22.27 -1.05 -3.10
C LEU A 153 -23.00 -0.03 -2.22
N GLY A 154 -24.09 0.58 -2.72
CA GLY A 154 -24.84 1.59 -2.00
C GLY A 154 -24.11 2.93 -1.88
N VAL A 155 -23.23 3.26 -2.82
CA VAL A 155 -22.50 4.53 -2.88
C VAL A 155 -22.61 5.15 -4.26
N VAL A 156 -22.59 6.48 -4.34
CA VAL A 156 -22.58 7.22 -5.60
C VAL A 156 -21.16 7.67 -5.92
N GLY A 157 -20.65 7.33 -7.11
CA GLY A 157 -19.40 7.88 -7.63
C GLY A 157 -19.57 9.32 -8.12
N LEU A 158 -18.74 10.25 -7.62
CA LEU A 158 -18.75 11.66 -8.03
C LEU A 158 -17.74 11.97 -9.14
N GLY A 159 -16.67 11.18 -9.24
CA GLY A 159 -15.59 11.38 -10.20
C GLY A 159 -14.42 10.45 -9.93
N VAL A 160 -13.69 10.12 -10.99
CA VAL A 160 -12.39 9.42 -10.89
C VAL A 160 -11.28 10.45 -11.05
N LEU A 161 -10.35 10.45 -10.11
CA LEU A 161 -9.24 11.40 -10.01
C LEU A 161 -7.93 10.65 -10.28
N PRO A 162 -7.35 10.79 -11.48
CA PRO A 162 -5.98 10.38 -11.75
C PRO A 162 -4.97 10.96 -10.75
N ASP A 163 -4.02 10.13 -10.37
CA ASP A 163 -2.83 10.48 -9.59
C ASP A 163 -1.59 9.84 -10.26
N GLY A 164 -0.46 9.77 -9.56
CA GLY A 164 0.83 9.33 -10.08
C GLY A 164 0.82 7.91 -10.70
N LEU A 165 1.73 7.70 -11.64
CA LEU A 165 1.97 6.38 -12.23
C LEU A 165 2.85 5.53 -11.30
N ARG A 166 2.47 4.27 -11.07
CA ARG A 166 3.17 3.38 -10.13
C ARG A 166 4.41 2.80 -10.80
N LYS A 167 5.58 3.07 -10.20
CA LYS A 167 6.88 2.64 -10.70
C LYS A 167 7.45 1.52 -9.84
N PRO A 168 8.18 0.56 -10.42
CA PRO A 168 8.97 -0.40 -9.64
C PRO A 168 10.09 0.34 -8.90
N ILE A 169 10.21 0.04 -7.60
CA ILE A 169 11.26 0.56 -6.73
C ILE A 169 11.94 -0.63 -6.04
N GLY A 170 13.25 -0.78 -6.26
CA GLY A 170 14.05 -1.83 -5.67
C GLY A 170 14.78 -1.42 -4.40
N VAL A 171 14.87 -2.36 -3.46
CA VAL A 171 15.59 -2.23 -2.19
C VAL A 171 17.09 -2.46 -2.37
N ILE A 172 17.46 -3.44 -3.20
CA ILE A 172 18.87 -3.89 -3.35
C ILE A 172 19.47 -3.45 -4.69
N GLY A 173 18.66 -3.42 -5.75
CA GLY A 173 19.06 -3.03 -7.10
C GLY A 173 17.85 -2.61 -7.93
N PRO A 174 18.05 -2.05 -9.13
CA PRO A 174 16.97 -1.67 -10.01
C PRO A 174 16.19 -2.90 -10.50
N ILE A 175 14.89 -2.72 -10.74
CA ILE A 175 13.97 -3.77 -11.22
C ILE A 175 13.52 -3.33 -12.61
N VAL A 176 14.22 -3.78 -13.65
CA VAL A 176 14.07 -3.24 -15.02
C VAL A 176 13.42 -4.22 -15.98
N GLY A 177 13.56 -5.53 -15.77
CA GLY A 177 12.98 -6.55 -16.64
C GLY A 177 12.54 -7.80 -15.87
N PRO A 178 11.86 -8.76 -16.52
CA PRO A 178 11.26 -9.91 -15.84
C PRO A 178 12.21 -10.78 -15.00
N GLU A 179 13.52 -10.77 -15.31
CA GLU A 179 14.53 -11.49 -14.53
C GLU A 179 14.68 -10.92 -13.12
N ASP A 180 14.57 -9.59 -12.95
CA ASP A 180 14.69 -8.92 -11.65
C ASP A 180 13.50 -9.18 -10.72
N TRP A 181 12.37 -9.63 -11.27
CA TRP A 181 11.16 -9.96 -10.52
C TRP A 181 11.14 -11.40 -10.02
N GLN A 182 12.03 -12.29 -10.50
CA GLN A 182 11.96 -13.70 -10.15
C GLN A 182 12.32 -13.93 -8.68
N GLY A 183 11.40 -14.51 -7.93
CA GLY A 183 11.64 -14.96 -6.54
C GLY A 183 11.72 -13.84 -5.51
N ILE A 184 11.51 -12.58 -5.89
CA ILE A 184 11.48 -11.47 -4.93
C ILE A 184 10.13 -11.39 -4.21
N THR A 185 10.13 -10.90 -2.98
CA THR A 185 8.92 -10.41 -2.32
C THR A 185 8.73 -8.94 -2.68
N PHE A 186 7.57 -8.60 -3.21
CA PHE A 186 7.25 -7.28 -3.75
C PHE A 186 6.05 -6.67 -3.04
N ALA A 187 6.25 -5.54 -2.37
CA ALA A 187 5.18 -4.84 -1.66
C ALA A 187 4.35 -3.97 -2.62
N ALA A 188 3.03 -4.09 -2.52
CA ALA A 188 2.12 -3.24 -3.28
C ALA A 188 0.91 -2.82 -2.45
N LEU A 189 0.27 -1.75 -2.88
CA LEU A 189 -1.08 -1.41 -2.45
C LEU A 189 -2.05 -2.38 -3.13
N MET A 190 -2.38 -3.49 -2.48
CA MET A 190 -2.93 -4.68 -3.15
C MET A 190 -4.41 -4.56 -3.58
N SER A 191 -4.68 -5.17 -4.73
CA SER A 191 -5.97 -5.67 -5.21
C SER A 191 -5.78 -7.09 -5.75
N ASP A 192 -6.86 -7.80 -6.11
CA ASP A 192 -6.73 -9.13 -6.72
C ASP A 192 -6.01 -9.06 -8.07
N GLY A 193 -6.34 -8.07 -8.90
CA GLY A 193 -5.68 -7.83 -10.19
C GLY A 193 -4.18 -7.51 -10.08
N GLN A 194 -3.79 -6.64 -9.14
CA GLN A 194 -2.36 -6.32 -8.93
C GLN A 194 -1.59 -7.50 -8.35
N ALA A 195 -2.22 -8.29 -7.47
CA ALA A 195 -1.62 -9.53 -6.97
C ALA A 195 -1.24 -10.47 -8.10
N GLU A 196 -2.16 -10.65 -9.05
CA GLU A 196 -1.95 -11.50 -10.20
C GLU A 196 -0.88 -10.95 -11.14
N ALA A 197 -0.88 -9.64 -11.40
CA ALA A 197 0.14 -8.98 -12.21
C ALA A 197 1.55 -9.22 -11.63
N ILE A 198 1.73 -9.03 -10.33
CA ILE A 198 3.02 -9.26 -9.67
C ILE A 198 3.43 -10.75 -9.75
N ARG A 199 2.49 -11.68 -9.54
CA ARG A 199 2.77 -13.12 -9.69
C ARG A 199 3.12 -13.51 -11.12
N ALA A 200 2.52 -12.87 -12.12
CA ALA A 200 2.83 -13.12 -13.54
C ALA A 200 4.29 -12.78 -13.88
N LEU A 201 4.90 -11.86 -13.12
CA LEU A 201 6.32 -11.52 -13.22
C LEU A 201 7.23 -12.47 -12.42
N GLY A 202 6.69 -13.44 -11.69
CA GLY A 202 7.47 -14.39 -10.87
C GLY A 202 7.81 -13.90 -9.46
N ALA A 203 7.21 -12.79 -9.01
CA ALA A 203 7.37 -12.25 -7.67
C ALA A 203 6.25 -12.71 -6.71
N THR A 204 6.52 -12.65 -5.41
CA THR A 204 5.53 -12.88 -4.36
C THR A 204 4.95 -11.53 -3.90
N PRO A 205 3.68 -11.22 -4.18
CA PRO A 205 3.07 -9.98 -3.73
C PRO A 205 2.78 -10.00 -2.23
N ILE A 206 2.99 -8.87 -1.56
CA ILE A 206 2.60 -8.65 -0.17
C ILE A 206 1.94 -7.27 0.00
N ALA A 207 0.86 -7.21 0.80
CA ALA A 207 0.18 -5.96 1.13
C ALA A 207 0.90 -5.27 2.29
N LEU A 208 1.82 -4.34 2.00
CA LEU A 208 2.49 -3.51 2.99
C LEU A 208 2.45 -2.03 2.57
N THR A 209 2.13 -1.16 3.51
CA THR A 209 2.15 0.30 3.34
C THR A 209 2.72 0.96 4.58
N GLY A 210 3.10 2.24 4.48
CA GLY A 210 3.58 3.04 5.60
C GLY A 210 4.74 2.40 6.37
N THR A 211 4.67 2.46 7.71
CA THR A 211 5.74 1.96 8.59
C THR A 211 6.05 0.46 8.42
N PRO A 212 5.07 -0.46 8.36
CA PRO A 212 5.36 -1.87 8.10
C PRO A 212 6.14 -2.14 6.81
N ARG A 213 5.88 -1.36 5.75
CA ARG A 213 6.64 -1.45 4.49
C ARG A 213 8.08 -0.98 4.68
N ASP A 214 8.27 0.15 5.37
CA ASP A 214 9.58 0.73 5.61
C ASP A 214 10.45 -0.20 6.49
N GLU A 215 9.86 -0.81 7.53
CA GLU A 215 10.50 -1.84 8.34
C GLU A 215 10.88 -3.06 7.50
N ALA A 216 9.97 -3.54 6.64
CA ALA A 216 10.25 -4.67 5.75
C ALA A 216 11.37 -4.37 4.73
N ALA A 217 11.46 -3.14 4.24
CA ALA A 217 12.54 -2.70 3.36
C ALA A 217 13.89 -2.62 4.10
N ASP A 218 13.89 -2.07 5.33
CA ASP A 218 15.09 -2.01 6.19
C ASP A 218 15.63 -3.41 6.53
N GLU A 219 14.71 -4.31 6.91
CA GLU A 219 15.01 -5.72 7.21
C GLU A 219 15.27 -6.56 5.95
N ARG A 220 15.04 -5.98 4.76
CA ARG A 220 15.17 -6.64 3.45
C ARG A 220 14.30 -7.88 3.29
N THR A 221 13.16 -7.95 3.99
CA THR A 221 12.15 -9.01 3.79
C THR A 221 11.33 -8.77 2.54
N ILE A 222 11.28 -7.53 2.05
CA ILE A 222 10.88 -7.18 0.68
C ILE A 222 12.10 -6.72 -0.12
N GLN A 223 12.13 -7.04 -1.41
CA GLN A 223 13.21 -6.61 -2.31
C GLN A 223 12.73 -5.60 -3.35
N GLY A 224 11.41 -5.45 -3.51
CA GLY A 224 10.81 -4.40 -4.31
C GLY A 224 9.51 -3.89 -3.71
N LEU A 225 9.10 -2.72 -4.15
CA LEU A 225 7.82 -2.10 -3.89
C LEU A 225 7.39 -1.23 -5.06
N GLU A 226 6.13 -0.83 -5.12
CA GLU A 226 5.62 0.12 -6.11
C GLU A 226 5.08 1.39 -5.46
N LEU A 227 5.48 2.56 -5.99
CA LEU A 227 4.96 3.88 -5.60
C LEU A 227 4.95 4.81 -6.82
N GLY A 228 4.10 5.84 -6.75
CA GLY A 228 4.27 7.04 -7.58
C GLY A 228 5.31 7.97 -6.94
N LEU A 229 5.98 8.80 -7.74
CA LEU A 229 7.06 9.67 -7.23
C LEU A 229 6.58 10.69 -6.19
N LEU A 230 5.33 11.16 -6.29
CA LEU A 230 4.75 12.06 -5.29
C LEU A 230 4.63 11.40 -3.91
N LEU A 231 4.42 10.09 -3.90
CA LEU A 231 4.31 9.26 -2.68
C LEU A 231 5.64 8.62 -2.28
N TYR A 232 6.75 9.03 -2.90
CA TYR A 232 8.10 8.57 -2.59
C TYR A 232 8.82 9.62 -1.73
N PRO A 233 8.68 9.57 -0.39
CA PRO A 233 9.18 10.63 0.47
C PRO A 233 10.71 10.66 0.48
N PRO A 234 11.34 11.81 0.74
CA PRO A 234 12.80 11.98 0.70
C PRO A 234 13.55 11.13 1.75
N THR A 235 12.84 10.50 2.70
CA THR A 235 13.42 9.57 3.66
C THR A 235 13.53 8.13 3.13
N LEU A 236 12.69 7.74 2.17
CA LEU A 236 12.61 6.38 1.64
C LEU A 236 13.82 5.93 0.80
N PRO A 237 14.57 6.81 0.09
CA PRO A 237 15.77 6.39 -0.63
C PRO A 237 16.83 5.65 0.20
N HIS A 238 16.86 5.84 1.52
CA HIS A 238 17.77 5.10 2.39
C HIS A 238 17.42 3.60 2.50
N LEU A 239 16.15 3.26 2.30
CA LEU A 239 15.62 1.90 2.41
C LEU A 239 15.40 1.28 1.03
N ALA A 240 14.89 2.06 0.07
CA ALA A 240 14.58 1.61 -1.28
C ALA A 240 15.06 2.62 -2.32
N PRO A 241 16.37 2.64 -2.65
CA PRO A 241 16.96 3.70 -3.45
C PRO A 241 16.69 3.59 -4.95
N TYR A 242 16.39 2.41 -5.49
CA TYR A 242 16.44 2.20 -6.94
C TYR A 242 15.07 2.36 -7.59
N VAL A 243 14.86 3.37 -8.41
CA VAL A 243 13.59 3.63 -9.10
C VAL A 243 13.74 3.34 -10.59
N THR A 244 12.89 2.47 -11.15
CA THR A 244 12.83 2.27 -12.60
C THR A 244 11.88 3.29 -13.22
N SER A 245 12.41 4.37 -13.82
CA SER A 245 11.64 5.58 -14.14
C SER A 245 10.70 5.43 -15.34
N ASN A 246 11.08 4.64 -16.33
CA ASN A 246 10.37 4.47 -17.60
C ASN A 246 9.40 3.26 -17.61
N VAL A 247 9.24 2.58 -16.48
CA VAL A 247 8.23 1.52 -16.30
C VAL A 247 7.09 2.08 -15.47
N ASN A 248 5.90 2.16 -16.08
CA ASN A 248 4.66 2.50 -15.40
C ASN A 248 3.81 1.24 -15.34
N LEU A 249 3.73 0.62 -14.15
CA LEU A 249 3.03 -0.64 -13.93
C LEU A 249 1.52 -0.48 -14.11
N TRP A 250 0.96 0.57 -13.52
CA TRP A 250 -0.47 0.96 -13.57
C TRP A 250 -0.62 2.36 -12.98
N PRO A 251 -1.72 3.08 -13.24
CA PRO A 251 -1.98 4.37 -12.62
C PRO A 251 -2.48 4.20 -11.19
N LEU A 252 -2.18 5.17 -10.32
CA LEU A 252 -3.01 5.44 -9.15
C LEU A 252 -4.20 6.29 -9.60
N MET A 253 -5.42 5.84 -9.34
CA MET A 253 -6.63 6.62 -9.59
C MET A 253 -7.59 6.42 -8.41
N ASP A 254 -8.09 7.52 -7.86
CA ASP A 254 -9.03 7.50 -6.74
C ASP A 254 -10.45 7.77 -7.21
N VAL A 255 -11.44 7.13 -6.60
CA VAL A 255 -12.86 7.43 -6.81
C VAL A 255 -13.35 8.29 -5.67
N LEU A 256 -13.95 9.44 -5.99
CA LEU A 256 -14.73 10.22 -5.03
C LEU A 256 -16.11 9.56 -4.84
N LEU A 257 -16.48 9.30 -3.58
CA LEU A 257 -17.70 8.58 -3.20
C LEU A 257 -18.60 9.47 -2.35
N ALA A 258 -19.90 9.27 -2.47
CA ALA A 258 -20.89 9.92 -1.65
C ALA A 258 -21.98 8.95 -1.19
N ASN A 259 -22.46 9.15 0.03
CA ASN A 259 -23.63 8.46 0.53
C ASN A 259 -24.88 8.96 -0.22
N PRO A 260 -25.75 8.06 -0.73
CA PRO A 260 -26.94 8.47 -1.48
C PRO A 260 -27.91 9.36 -0.69
N ASP A 261 -28.09 9.09 0.61
CA ASP A 261 -28.98 9.86 1.47
C ASP A 261 -28.38 11.24 1.80
N ALA A 262 -27.07 11.31 2.08
CA ALA A 262 -26.38 12.59 2.27
C ALA A 262 -26.49 13.48 1.02
N LEU A 263 -26.36 12.91 -0.18
CA LEU A 263 -26.61 13.64 -1.42
C LEU A 263 -28.07 14.07 -1.57
N ALA A 264 -29.03 13.26 -1.13
CA ALA A 264 -30.46 13.56 -1.21
C ALA A 264 -30.89 14.69 -0.27
N ASP A 265 -30.19 14.85 0.85
CA ASP A 265 -30.41 15.94 1.82
C ASP A 265 -29.87 17.30 1.33
N LEU A 266 -28.96 17.31 0.35
CA LEU A 266 -28.51 18.54 -0.29
C LEU A 266 -29.60 19.16 -1.17
N THR A 267 -29.67 20.49 -1.17
CA THR A 267 -30.44 21.22 -2.18
C THR A 267 -29.85 20.98 -3.58
N ALA A 268 -30.66 21.20 -4.63
CA ALA A 268 -30.18 21.07 -6.01
C ALA A 268 -28.98 21.98 -6.33
N GLU A 269 -28.92 23.16 -5.70
CA GLU A 269 -27.79 24.09 -5.85
C GLU A 269 -26.52 23.58 -5.16
N GLN A 270 -26.64 23.10 -3.92
CA GLN A 270 -25.52 22.49 -3.18
C GLN A 270 -24.96 21.24 -3.88
N ARG A 271 -25.84 20.36 -4.35
CA ARG A 271 -25.45 19.20 -5.14
C ARG A 271 -24.73 19.62 -6.42
N GLY A 272 -25.24 20.66 -7.10
CA GLY A 272 -24.60 21.21 -8.29
C GLY A 272 -23.18 21.72 -8.04
N TRP A 273 -22.91 22.37 -6.91
CA TRP A 273 -21.55 22.81 -6.55
C TRP A 273 -20.61 21.63 -6.32
N LEU A 274 -21.10 20.58 -5.64
CA LEU A 274 -20.34 19.36 -5.37
C LEU A 274 -19.96 18.64 -6.67
N GLU A 275 -20.94 18.41 -7.55
CA GLU A 275 -20.74 17.76 -8.85
C GLU A 275 -19.84 18.58 -9.79
N GLU A 276 -19.97 19.91 -9.78
CA GLU A 276 -19.08 20.81 -10.54
C GLU A 276 -17.64 20.73 -10.04
N ALA A 277 -17.43 20.77 -8.72
CA ALA A 277 -16.10 20.64 -8.12
C ALA A 277 -15.46 19.29 -8.45
N ALA A 278 -16.21 18.19 -8.38
CA ALA A 278 -15.70 16.85 -8.69
C ALA A 278 -15.26 16.75 -10.16
N ARG A 279 -16.06 17.28 -11.09
CA ARG A 279 -15.72 17.31 -12.52
C ARG A 279 -14.52 18.19 -12.84
N GLU A 280 -14.41 19.35 -12.19
CA GLU A 280 -13.23 20.22 -12.34
C GLU A 280 -11.96 19.57 -11.79
N ALA A 281 -12.07 18.83 -10.68
CA ALA A 281 -10.96 18.06 -10.12
C ALA A 281 -10.51 16.97 -11.09
N ALA A 282 -11.43 16.11 -11.55
CA ALA A 282 -11.13 15.04 -12.50
C ALA A 282 -10.45 15.56 -13.77
N ALA A 283 -10.94 16.67 -14.33
CA ALA A 283 -10.37 17.28 -15.53
C ALA A 283 -8.94 17.85 -15.33
N ARG A 284 -8.53 18.15 -14.09
CA ARG A 284 -7.19 18.67 -13.76
C ARG A 284 -6.25 17.63 -13.17
N SER A 285 -6.80 16.53 -12.69
CA SER A 285 -6.09 15.49 -11.94
C SER A 285 -4.82 14.98 -12.63
N ALA A 286 -4.91 14.65 -13.93
CA ALA A 286 -3.73 14.20 -14.68
C ALA A 286 -2.62 15.26 -14.76
N THR A 287 -2.97 16.56 -14.76
CA THR A 287 -1.98 17.65 -14.72
C THR A 287 -1.35 17.81 -13.34
N PHE A 288 -2.10 17.57 -12.26
CA PHE A 288 -1.51 17.55 -10.92
C PHE A 288 -0.58 16.36 -10.71
N ALA A 289 -0.90 15.22 -11.34
CA ALA A 289 -0.11 14.00 -11.28
C ALA A 289 1.21 14.11 -12.07
N ASP A 290 1.21 14.82 -13.21
CA ASP A 290 2.37 15.02 -14.10
C ASP A 290 3.43 15.94 -13.49
N SER A 291 4.12 15.44 -12.47
CA SER A 291 5.18 16.11 -11.72
C SER A 291 6.48 15.29 -11.65
N ASP A 292 6.52 14.15 -12.33
CA ASP A 292 7.65 13.20 -12.27
C ASP A 292 8.99 13.85 -12.61
N ALA A 293 9.02 14.73 -13.61
CA ALA A 293 10.24 15.41 -14.04
C ALA A 293 10.85 16.29 -12.93
N GLU A 294 10.03 16.97 -12.13
CA GLU A 294 10.47 17.79 -11.01
C GLU A 294 10.89 16.91 -9.82
N LEU A 295 10.08 15.88 -9.53
CA LEU A 295 10.30 14.98 -8.40
C LEU A 295 11.54 14.09 -8.55
N ILE A 296 11.98 13.81 -9.78
CA ILE A 296 13.22 13.07 -10.04
C ILE A 296 14.44 13.83 -9.53
N ASP A 297 14.52 15.14 -9.75
CA ASP A 297 15.64 15.97 -9.29
C ASP A 297 15.70 15.97 -7.75
N GLU A 298 14.55 16.13 -7.09
CA GLU A 298 14.45 16.15 -5.63
C GLU A 298 14.78 14.79 -5.01
N SER A 299 14.19 13.72 -5.55
CA SER A 299 14.43 12.34 -5.12
C SER A 299 15.90 11.96 -5.31
N CYS A 300 16.51 12.39 -6.41
CA CYS A 300 17.93 12.19 -6.68
C CYS A 300 18.81 12.81 -5.59
N ALA A 301 18.53 14.06 -5.22
CA ALA A 301 19.24 14.78 -4.17
C ALA A 301 19.05 14.12 -2.79
N ALA A 302 17.90 13.47 -2.57
CA ALA A 302 17.60 12.69 -1.37
C ALA A 302 18.26 11.30 -1.35
N GLY A 303 18.90 10.86 -2.44
CA GLY A 303 19.66 9.61 -2.50
C GLY A 303 19.09 8.55 -3.44
N ALA A 304 17.97 8.83 -4.12
CA ALA A 304 17.40 7.92 -5.10
C ALA A 304 18.34 7.71 -6.29
N ARG A 305 18.19 6.57 -6.93
CA ARG A 305 19.01 6.11 -8.05
C ARG A 305 18.08 5.59 -9.13
N PHE A 306 18.13 6.19 -10.30
CA PHE A 306 17.18 5.90 -11.38
C PHE A 306 17.77 4.97 -12.42
N ALA A 307 16.97 4.01 -12.87
CA ALA A 307 17.28 3.11 -13.97
C ALA A 307 16.18 3.16 -15.02
N GLU A 308 16.52 2.76 -16.24
CA GLU A 308 15.56 2.61 -17.34
C GLU A 308 15.60 1.17 -17.84
N ALA A 309 14.42 0.57 -18.00
CA ALA A 309 14.23 -0.66 -18.75
C ALA A 309 14.56 -0.44 -20.21
N SER A 310 15.24 -1.39 -20.84
CA SER A 310 15.45 -1.33 -22.29
C SER A 310 14.14 -1.60 -23.03
N ASP A 311 14.06 -1.25 -24.33
CA ASP A 311 12.91 -1.59 -25.18
C ASP A 311 12.62 -3.11 -25.16
N ALA A 312 13.66 -3.94 -25.02
CA ALA A 312 13.50 -5.39 -24.92
C ALA A 312 12.92 -5.81 -23.57
N ASP A 313 13.32 -5.16 -22.48
CA ASP A 313 12.79 -5.43 -21.15
C ASP A 313 11.34 -4.96 -21.03
N LEU A 314 11.01 -3.79 -21.56
CA LEU A 314 9.64 -3.29 -21.65
C LEU A 314 8.73 -4.27 -22.39
N ALA A 315 9.15 -4.73 -23.58
CA ALA A 315 8.41 -5.74 -24.33
C ALA A 315 8.29 -7.08 -23.60
N ALA A 316 9.31 -7.46 -22.82
CA ALA A 316 9.30 -8.68 -22.03
C ALA A 316 8.35 -8.59 -20.81
N LEU A 317 8.28 -7.42 -20.15
CA LEU A 317 7.31 -7.13 -19.09
C LEU A 317 5.88 -7.18 -19.64
N GLU A 318 5.61 -6.50 -20.74
CA GLU A 318 4.30 -6.55 -21.42
C GLU A 318 3.90 -7.99 -21.77
N ALA A 319 4.85 -8.79 -22.30
CA ALA A 319 4.60 -10.18 -22.64
C ALA A 319 4.30 -11.05 -21.40
N ALA A 320 4.96 -10.78 -20.26
CA ALA A 320 4.71 -11.49 -19.01
C ALA A 320 3.31 -11.23 -18.47
N PHE A 321 2.73 -10.06 -18.74
CA PHE A 321 1.35 -9.73 -18.36
C PHE A 321 0.27 -10.28 -19.29
N ALA A 322 0.63 -10.87 -20.43
CA ALA A 322 -0.35 -11.39 -21.40
C ALA A 322 -1.41 -12.34 -20.80
N PRO A 323 -1.10 -13.25 -19.85
CA PRO A 323 -2.11 -14.07 -19.18
C PRO A 323 -3.12 -13.25 -18.36
N VAL A 324 -2.65 -12.20 -17.68
CA VAL A 324 -3.50 -11.30 -16.88
C VAL A 324 -4.43 -10.52 -17.80
N SER A 325 -3.88 -9.94 -18.88
CA SER A 325 -4.70 -9.25 -19.89
C SER A 325 -5.72 -10.19 -20.54
N ALA A 326 -5.36 -11.44 -20.79
CA ALA A 326 -6.29 -12.42 -21.34
C ALA A 326 -7.45 -12.72 -20.38
N ARG A 327 -7.16 -12.92 -19.07
CA ARG A 327 -8.18 -13.14 -18.05
C ARG A 327 -9.13 -11.95 -17.93
N LEU A 328 -8.60 -10.72 -17.86
CA LEU A 328 -9.42 -9.50 -17.78
C LEU A 328 -10.40 -9.37 -18.96
N ARG A 329 -10.04 -9.91 -20.13
CA ARG A 329 -10.89 -9.88 -21.33
C ARG A 329 -11.93 -10.99 -21.38
N GLU A 330 -11.93 -11.92 -20.44
CA GLU A 330 -12.97 -12.95 -20.34
C GLU A 330 -14.31 -12.36 -19.88
N ASP A 331 -14.27 -11.30 -19.06
CA ASP A 331 -15.45 -10.52 -18.72
C ASP A 331 -15.82 -9.55 -19.86
N PRO A 332 -17.05 -9.63 -20.43
CA PRO A 332 -17.43 -8.81 -21.58
C PRO A 332 -17.44 -7.30 -21.33
N GLU A 333 -17.78 -6.87 -20.12
CA GLU A 333 -17.88 -5.46 -19.74
C GLU A 333 -16.48 -4.85 -19.60
N THR A 334 -15.62 -5.52 -18.82
CA THR A 334 -14.20 -5.21 -18.68
C THR A 334 -13.50 -5.21 -20.04
N ASN A 335 -13.74 -6.20 -20.91
CA ASN A 335 -13.18 -6.22 -22.26
C ASN A 335 -13.61 -4.99 -23.09
N ALA A 336 -14.88 -4.58 -23.00
CA ALA A 336 -15.36 -3.42 -23.72
C ALA A 336 -14.70 -2.11 -23.25
N PHE A 337 -14.34 -2.01 -21.96
CA PHE A 337 -13.55 -0.91 -21.43
C PHE A 337 -12.08 -0.99 -21.90
N LEU A 338 -11.46 -2.16 -21.84
CA LEU A 338 -10.09 -2.39 -22.32
C LEU A 338 -9.93 -2.02 -23.80
N GLU A 339 -10.87 -2.42 -24.66
CA GLU A 339 -10.84 -2.08 -26.10
C GLU A 339 -10.93 -0.56 -26.34
N GLN A 340 -11.66 0.17 -25.51
CA GLN A 340 -11.74 1.63 -25.59
C GLN A 340 -10.43 2.27 -25.15
N ILE A 341 -9.83 1.80 -24.05
CA ILE A 341 -8.53 2.30 -23.58
C ILE A 341 -7.43 2.01 -24.62
N ASP A 342 -7.42 0.84 -25.25
CA ASP A 342 -6.50 0.52 -26.36
C ASP A 342 -6.68 1.46 -27.57
N ALA A 343 -7.93 1.85 -27.86
CA ALA A 343 -8.21 2.82 -28.92
C ALA A 343 -7.68 4.21 -28.56
N LEU A 344 -7.87 4.64 -27.31
CA LEU A 344 -7.32 5.89 -26.78
C LEU A 344 -5.79 5.86 -26.83
N LYS A 345 -5.14 4.83 -26.30
CA LYS A 345 -3.67 4.65 -26.30
C LYS A 345 -3.06 4.76 -27.69
N ARG A 346 -3.70 4.19 -28.72
CA ARG A 346 -3.24 4.29 -30.12
C ARG A 346 -3.36 5.70 -30.70
N SER A 347 -4.24 6.54 -30.15
CA SER A 347 -4.48 7.92 -30.59
C SER A 347 -3.76 8.97 -29.74
N THR A 348 -3.41 8.63 -28.51
CA THR A 348 -2.66 9.49 -27.59
C THR A 348 -1.18 9.51 -28.01
N PRO A 349 -0.55 10.70 -28.10
CA PRO A 349 0.88 10.79 -28.35
C PRO A 349 1.68 10.06 -27.28
N ALA A 350 2.71 9.31 -27.70
CA ALA A 350 3.63 8.69 -26.75
C ALA A 350 4.35 9.77 -25.92
N GLU A 351 4.36 9.57 -24.62
CA GLU A 351 5.08 10.41 -23.67
C GLU A 351 6.52 9.89 -23.51
N SER A 352 7.49 10.79 -23.41
CA SER A 352 8.88 10.38 -23.19
C SER A 352 9.14 10.25 -21.70
N ALA A 353 9.92 9.24 -21.29
CA ALA A 353 10.38 9.14 -19.92
C ALA A 353 11.12 10.42 -19.50
N PRO A 354 10.98 10.88 -18.25
CA PRO A 354 11.69 12.05 -17.78
C PRO A 354 13.21 11.80 -17.76
N ALA A 355 13.99 12.86 -18.01
CA ALA A 355 15.44 12.74 -18.07
C ALA A 355 16.05 12.45 -16.69
N ILE A 356 16.92 11.44 -16.61
CA ILE A 356 17.67 11.13 -15.40
C ILE A 356 18.82 12.14 -15.22
N PRO A 357 18.93 12.81 -14.05
CA PRO A 357 20.01 13.75 -13.79
C PRO A 357 21.39 13.08 -13.79
N ALA A 358 22.42 13.82 -14.20
CA ALA A 358 23.79 13.31 -14.25
C ALA A 358 24.27 12.87 -12.84
N GLY A 359 24.78 11.64 -12.74
CA GLY A 359 25.19 11.05 -11.46
C GLY A 359 24.06 10.45 -10.63
N CYS A 360 22.82 10.48 -11.17
CA CYS A 360 21.67 9.85 -10.55
C CYS A 360 21.34 8.46 -11.08
N ALA A 361 22.03 8.03 -12.14
CA ALA A 361 21.87 6.68 -12.66
C ALA A 361 22.19 5.65 -11.57
N GLY A 362 21.24 4.78 -11.29
CA GLY A 362 21.40 3.58 -10.50
C GLY A 362 21.70 2.43 -11.41
N GLU A 363 22.98 2.11 -11.57
CA GLU A 363 23.32 0.77 -12.01
C GLU A 363 23.13 -0.17 -10.82
N THR A 364 22.75 -1.41 -11.12
CA THR A 364 22.90 -2.50 -10.16
C THR A 364 24.30 -2.40 -9.57
N ALA A 365 24.42 -2.13 -8.27
CA ALA A 365 25.72 -2.18 -7.60
C ALA A 365 26.33 -3.52 -7.98
N GLU A 366 27.47 -3.49 -8.70
CA GLU A 366 28.06 -4.62 -9.43
C GLU A 366 27.66 -5.91 -8.73
N GLN A 367 26.58 -6.51 -9.24
CA GLN A 367 26.19 -7.80 -8.75
C GLN A 367 27.39 -8.63 -9.20
N THR A 368 28.26 -8.95 -8.23
CA THR A 368 28.88 -10.27 -8.25
C THR A 368 27.72 -11.15 -8.69
N PRO A 369 27.86 -11.86 -9.82
CA PRO A 369 26.73 -12.53 -10.45
C PRO A 369 25.87 -13.17 -9.37
N VAL A 370 24.56 -13.31 -9.61
CA VAL A 370 23.75 -14.30 -8.89
C VAL A 370 24.32 -15.69 -9.20
N GLY A 371 25.55 -15.96 -8.80
CA GLY A 371 25.98 -17.23 -8.31
C GLY A 371 25.42 -17.25 -6.90
N THR A 372 24.62 -18.27 -6.62
CA THR A 372 24.64 -18.98 -5.34
C THR A 372 25.26 -18.12 -4.26
N ALA A 373 24.46 -17.31 -3.56
CA ALA A 373 24.94 -16.47 -2.47
C ALA A 373 25.93 -17.32 -1.68
N THR A 374 27.23 -17.02 -1.79
CA THR A 374 28.23 -17.88 -1.17
C THR A 374 27.98 -17.75 0.30
N VAL A 375 27.29 -18.73 0.85
CA VAL A 375 26.93 -18.75 2.24
C VAL A 375 28.22 -18.56 3.02
N PRO A 376 28.26 -17.64 4.01
CA PRO A 376 29.52 -17.32 4.64
C PRO A 376 30.19 -18.60 5.15
N ALA A 377 31.41 -18.88 4.68
CA ALA A 377 32.12 -20.13 4.99
C ALA A 377 32.29 -20.38 6.50
N TYR A 378 32.11 -19.36 7.34
CA TYR A 378 32.10 -19.51 8.79
C TYR A 378 30.89 -20.30 9.32
N LEU A 379 29.78 -20.35 8.56
CA LEU A 379 28.59 -21.16 8.82
C LEU A 379 28.76 -22.59 8.33
N ASN A 380 29.70 -22.87 7.43
CA ASN A 380 29.94 -24.25 6.99
C ASN A 380 30.48 -25.06 8.15
N GLY A 381 29.91 -26.23 8.37
CA GLY A 381 30.38 -27.20 9.35
C GLY A 381 29.25 -28.05 9.90
N THR A 382 29.63 -28.89 10.84
CA THR A 382 28.73 -29.84 11.48
C THR A 382 28.32 -29.29 12.83
N TYR A 383 27.02 -29.18 13.04
CA TYR A 383 26.40 -28.68 14.24
C TYR A 383 25.69 -29.81 14.97
N ARG A 384 25.79 -29.81 16.30
CA ARG A 384 25.10 -30.76 17.16
C ARG A 384 24.45 -30.04 18.33
N TYR A 385 23.23 -30.44 18.64
CA TYR A 385 22.53 -30.05 19.84
C TYR A 385 21.76 -31.26 20.37
N GLY A 386 21.32 -31.19 21.63
CA GLY A 386 20.58 -32.28 22.25
C GLY A 386 19.47 -31.76 23.12
N ILE A 387 18.31 -32.40 23.05
CA ILE A 387 17.16 -32.13 23.90
C ILE A 387 17.07 -33.24 24.93
N THR A 388 17.08 -32.88 26.21
CA THR A 388 16.92 -33.84 27.31
C THR A 388 15.44 -34.14 27.58
N LEU A 389 15.17 -35.28 28.22
CA LEU A 389 13.80 -35.63 28.61
C LEU A 389 13.17 -34.60 29.55
N ASP A 390 13.97 -33.96 30.40
CA ASP A 390 13.46 -32.95 31.34
C ASP A 390 13.10 -31.64 30.62
N GLU A 391 13.89 -31.21 29.63
CA GLU A 391 13.55 -30.06 28.77
C GLU A 391 12.29 -30.30 27.93
N ALA A 392 12.16 -31.50 27.36
CA ALA A 392 10.94 -31.89 26.63
C ALA A 392 9.69 -31.90 27.52
N ARG A 393 9.83 -32.34 28.78
CA ARG A 393 8.74 -32.27 29.77
C ARG A 393 8.38 -30.84 30.15
N GLU A 394 9.38 -29.97 30.33
CA GLU A 394 9.15 -28.57 30.69
C GLU A 394 8.43 -27.81 29.55
N ALA A 395 8.74 -28.13 28.30
CA ALA A 395 8.09 -27.54 27.14
C ALA A 395 6.69 -28.13 26.80
N ASP A 396 6.29 -29.22 27.46
CA ASP A 396 5.12 -30.05 27.15
C ASP A 396 5.20 -30.67 25.73
N MET A 397 6.39 -31.11 25.33
CA MET A 397 6.75 -31.59 23.99
C MET A 397 7.42 -32.97 24.03
N VAL A 398 7.02 -33.84 24.97
CA VAL A 398 7.54 -35.21 25.05
C VAL A 398 6.94 -36.06 23.94
N ASP A 399 7.79 -36.57 23.04
CA ASP A 399 7.40 -37.59 22.07
C ASP A 399 7.67 -38.99 22.65
N PRO A 400 6.67 -39.88 22.79
CA PRO A 400 6.88 -41.23 23.28
C PRO A 400 7.70 -42.14 22.35
N GLU A 401 7.88 -41.75 21.08
CA GLU A 401 8.68 -42.49 20.09
C GLU A 401 10.18 -42.12 20.13
N ASP A 402 10.53 -41.02 20.80
CA ASP A 402 11.91 -40.53 20.90
C ASP A 402 12.72 -41.20 22.02
N GLU A 403 14.01 -41.44 21.74
CA GLU A 403 15.01 -41.76 22.75
C GLU A 403 15.71 -40.49 23.25
N TYR A 404 15.66 -40.26 24.56
CA TYR A 404 16.30 -39.09 25.18
C TYR A 404 17.67 -39.41 25.83
N PRO A 405 18.67 -38.52 25.75
CA PRO A 405 18.62 -37.23 25.07
C PRO A 405 18.54 -37.40 23.54
N ASN A 406 17.60 -36.70 22.92
CA ASN A 406 17.47 -36.68 21.47
C ASN A 406 18.61 -35.80 20.95
N VAL A 407 19.58 -36.40 20.26
CA VAL A 407 20.76 -35.71 19.74
C VAL A 407 20.58 -35.50 18.26
N VAL A 408 20.50 -34.24 17.87
CA VAL A 408 20.32 -33.82 16.48
C VAL A 408 21.66 -33.36 15.92
N THR A 409 22.00 -33.82 14.72
CA THR A 409 23.18 -33.36 13.98
C THR A 409 22.73 -32.77 12.65
N VAL A 410 23.17 -31.55 12.36
CA VAL A 410 22.90 -30.81 11.13
C VAL A 410 24.23 -30.43 10.49
N THR A 411 24.39 -30.67 9.20
CA THR A 411 25.56 -30.21 8.46
C THR A 411 25.16 -29.08 7.54
N LEU A 412 25.87 -27.96 7.61
CA LEU A 412 25.72 -26.83 6.71
C LEU A 412 26.94 -26.77 5.80
N SER A 413 26.73 -26.72 4.48
CA SER A 413 27.82 -26.68 3.51
C SER A 413 27.42 -25.90 2.27
N ASP A 414 27.94 -24.67 2.14
CA ASP A 414 27.82 -23.85 0.93
C ASP A 414 26.37 -23.66 0.44
N GLY A 415 25.42 -23.50 1.38
CA GLY A 415 23.99 -23.33 1.08
C GLY A 415 23.18 -24.63 1.07
N GLU A 416 23.83 -25.78 1.18
CA GLU A 416 23.17 -27.07 1.39
C GLU A 416 23.09 -27.39 2.88
N LEU A 417 21.95 -27.93 3.33
CA LEU A 417 21.80 -28.47 4.67
C LEU A 417 21.53 -29.98 4.58
N ASP A 418 22.12 -30.75 5.48
CA ASP A 418 21.89 -32.19 5.60
C ASP A 418 21.59 -32.59 7.04
N GLY A 419 20.57 -33.43 7.19
CA GLY A 419 20.14 -34.00 8.45
C GLY A 419 19.38 -33.06 9.39
N GLY A 420 19.19 -33.57 10.61
CA GLY A 420 18.42 -32.95 11.68
C GLY A 420 16.94 -32.79 11.39
N CYS A 421 16.39 -31.64 11.73
CA CYS A 421 14.96 -31.35 11.62
C CYS A 421 14.38 -31.32 10.21
N PHE A 422 15.23 -31.26 9.19
CA PHE A 422 14.80 -30.92 7.83
C PHE A 422 14.56 -32.15 6.95
N GLY A 423 14.55 -33.34 7.56
CA GLY A 423 14.29 -34.60 6.88
C GLY A 423 15.55 -35.29 6.36
N ALA A 424 15.39 -36.53 5.91
CA ALA A 424 16.50 -37.34 5.39
C ALA A 424 16.91 -36.91 3.97
N ALA A 425 16.05 -36.15 3.29
CA ALA A 425 16.34 -35.57 1.97
C ALA A 425 17.17 -34.27 2.06
N GLY A 426 17.49 -33.80 3.27
CA GLY A 426 18.18 -32.54 3.48
C GLY A 426 17.39 -31.35 2.95
N GLY A 427 18.10 -30.30 2.56
CA GLY A 427 17.50 -29.07 2.10
C GLY A 427 18.53 -28.05 1.64
N ARG A 428 18.09 -26.80 1.51
CA ARG A 428 18.96 -25.66 1.29
C ARG A 428 18.73 -24.60 2.35
N TYR A 429 19.73 -23.76 2.60
CA TYR A 429 19.60 -22.63 3.49
C TYR A 429 20.19 -21.36 2.89
N GLU A 430 19.56 -20.25 3.20
CA GLU A 430 19.86 -18.94 2.65
C GLU A 430 20.16 -17.96 3.79
N VAL A 431 21.09 -17.03 3.57
CA VAL A 431 21.55 -16.10 4.61
C VAL A 431 21.22 -14.67 4.22
N PHE A 432 20.45 -14.00 5.07
CA PHE A 432 20.04 -12.61 4.89
C PHE A 432 20.48 -11.78 6.11
N GLY A 433 21.71 -11.26 6.07
CA GLY A 433 22.26 -10.50 7.20
C GLY A 433 22.44 -11.38 8.44
N ASP A 434 21.63 -11.13 9.47
CA ASP A 434 21.57 -11.92 10.71
C ASP A 434 20.45 -12.96 10.70
N ARG A 435 19.87 -13.27 9.53
CA ARG A 435 18.80 -14.26 9.35
C ARG A 435 19.25 -15.46 8.53
N LEU A 436 18.70 -16.63 8.88
CA LEU A 436 18.77 -17.85 8.09
C LEU A 436 17.36 -18.27 7.71
N VAL A 437 17.16 -18.61 6.44
CA VAL A 437 15.96 -19.27 5.94
C VAL A 437 16.34 -20.68 5.56
N PHE A 438 15.67 -21.68 6.13
CA PHE A 438 15.89 -23.09 5.82
C PHE A 438 14.72 -23.62 5.00
N HIS A 439 15.04 -24.28 3.89
CA HIS A 439 14.12 -24.92 2.97
C HIS A 439 14.31 -26.43 3.05
N SER A 440 13.31 -27.18 3.50
CA SER A 440 13.36 -28.65 3.49
C SER A 440 12.99 -29.21 2.13
N ASN A 441 13.68 -30.26 1.69
CA ASN A 441 13.29 -31.02 0.49
C ASN A 441 12.19 -32.06 0.76
N GLU A 442 11.81 -32.26 2.03
CA GLU A 442 10.83 -33.26 2.49
C GLU A 442 9.55 -32.64 3.04
N TYR A 443 9.65 -31.43 3.63
CA TYR A 443 8.53 -30.73 4.26
C TYR A 443 8.21 -29.42 3.54
N ASP A 444 6.93 -29.17 3.26
CA ASP A 444 6.41 -27.98 2.55
C ASP A 444 6.36 -26.72 3.46
N SER A 445 7.42 -26.44 4.22
CA SER A 445 7.49 -25.28 5.11
C SER A 445 8.91 -24.72 5.20
N ASP A 446 9.03 -23.41 4.97
CA ASP A 446 10.28 -22.68 5.18
C ASP A 446 10.38 -22.22 6.64
N LEU A 447 11.55 -22.44 7.25
CA LEU A 447 11.80 -22.08 8.65
C LEU A 447 12.78 -20.92 8.70
N THR A 448 12.32 -19.77 9.20
CA THR A 448 13.12 -18.54 9.30
C THR A 448 13.53 -18.27 10.74
N VAL A 449 14.83 -18.01 10.94
CA VAL A 449 15.41 -17.67 12.25
C VAL A 449 16.32 -16.45 12.13
N SER A 450 16.44 -15.67 13.20
CA SER A 450 17.63 -14.83 13.39
C SER A 450 18.73 -15.65 14.05
N PHE A 451 19.99 -15.31 13.82
CA PHE A 451 21.13 -16.02 14.40
C PHE A 451 22.20 -15.10 14.95
N THR A 452 22.86 -15.57 16.02
CA THR A 452 24.15 -15.03 16.44
C THR A 452 25.17 -16.16 16.56
N ARG A 453 26.45 -15.82 16.43
CA ARG A 453 27.56 -16.79 16.39
C ARG A 453 28.55 -16.52 17.52
N ASP A 454 28.88 -17.57 18.27
CA ASP A 454 29.94 -17.55 19.26
C ASP A 454 31.33 -17.62 18.61
N HIS A 455 32.37 -17.28 19.39
CA HIS A 455 33.75 -17.31 18.89
C HIS A 455 34.19 -18.70 18.43
N ASP A 456 33.67 -19.76 19.06
CA ASP A 456 33.93 -21.15 18.70
C ASP A 456 33.13 -21.65 17.49
N GLY A 457 32.22 -20.82 16.96
CA GLY A 457 31.40 -21.13 15.80
C GLY A 457 30.03 -21.69 16.11
N SER A 458 29.65 -21.86 17.38
CA SER A 458 28.31 -22.25 17.79
C SER A 458 27.27 -21.18 17.41
N LEU A 459 26.05 -21.61 17.08
CA LEU A 459 24.96 -20.73 16.63
C LEU A 459 23.83 -20.71 17.65
N HIS A 460 23.42 -19.50 18.01
CA HIS A 460 22.18 -19.25 18.75
C HIS A 460 21.12 -18.85 17.73
N LEU A 461 20.12 -19.70 17.52
CA LEU A 461 19.06 -19.51 16.53
C LEU A 461 17.78 -19.10 17.25
N THR A 462 17.14 -18.02 16.82
CA THR A 462 15.88 -17.54 17.39
C THR A 462 14.79 -17.57 16.32
N PRO A 463 13.71 -18.36 16.49
CA PRO A 463 12.59 -18.39 15.56
C PRO A 463 12.00 -17.01 15.25
N ILE A 464 11.74 -16.74 13.97
CA ILE A 464 10.96 -15.60 13.51
C ILE A 464 9.53 -16.10 13.22
N LEU A 465 8.53 -15.46 13.82
CA LEU A 465 7.13 -15.88 13.72
C LEU A 465 6.47 -15.34 12.43
N PRO A 466 5.51 -16.06 11.84
CA PRO A 466 4.89 -17.30 12.35
C PRO A 466 5.73 -18.56 12.10
N MET A 467 5.87 -19.42 13.12
CA MET A 467 6.51 -20.75 13.03
C MET A 467 5.72 -21.73 13.90
N ASP A 468 5.60 -23.00 13.47
CA ASP A 468 4.98 -24.03 14.30
C ASP A 468 5.73 -24.20 15.62
N ARG A 469 4.98 -24.40 16.71
CA ARG A 469 5.56 -24.49 18.06
C ARG A 469 6.43 -25.74 18.21
N GLY A 470 6.10 -26.82 17.51
CA GLY A 470 6.89 -28.04 17.43
C GLY A 470 8.22 -27.81 16.76
N ASP A 471 8.22 -27.21 15.57
CA ASP A 471 9.44 -26.90 14.81
C ASP A 471 10.34 -25.93 15.59
N ALA A 472 9.77 -24.88 16.17
CA ALA A 472 10.50 -23.94 17.01
C ALA A 472 11.20 -24.64 18.19
N PHE A 473 10.53 -25.61 18.82
CA PHE A 473 11.10 -26.36 19.94
C PHE A 473 12.15 -27.39 19.51
N VAL A 474 11.81 -28.26 18.56
CA VAL A 474 12.67 -29.38 18.15
C VAL A 474 13.92 -28.88 17.42
N CYS A 475 13.83 -27.76 16.71
CA CYS A 475 14.89 -27.31 15.80
C CYS A 475 15.74 -26.18 16.37
N PHE A 476 15.14 -25.29 17.17
CA PHE A 476 15.77 -24.02 17.53
C PHE A 476 15.73 -23.70 19.03
N SER A 477 15.27 -24.62 19.90
CA SER A 477 15.29 -24.38 21.35
C SER A 477 16.67 -24.47 21.99
N GLN A 478 17.62 -25.12 21.31
CA GLN A 478 18.97 -25.39 21.82
C GLN A 478 20.03 -24.69 20.96
N VAL A 479 21.17 -24.38 21.57
CA VAL A 479 22.33 -23.83 20.87
C VAL A 479 22.95 -24.90 19.99
N TRP A 480 23.13 -24.58 18.71
CA TRP A 480 23.78 -25.45 17.74
C TRP A 480 25.29 -25.37 17.94
N THR A 481 25.88 -26.37 18.59
CA THR A 481 27.32 -26.40 18.89
C THR A 481 28.09 -26.94 17.69
N LYS A 482 29.09 -26.20 17.20
CA LYS A 482 29.94 -26.65 16.09
C LYS A 482 30.93 -27.73 16.56
N ILE A 483 31.07 -28.83 15.81
CA ILE A 483 31.84 -30.01 16.25
C ILE A 483 33.02 -30.40 15.35
N ASP A 484 33.34 -29.62 14.31
CA ASP A 484 34.41 -29.88 13.35
C ASP A 484 35.47 -28.77 13.20
#